data_AF-A0A426ZMB1-F1
#
_entry.id   AF-A0A426ZMB1-F1
#
_cell.length_a   1.000
_cell.length_b   1.000
_cell.length_c   1.000
_cell.angle_alpha   90.00
_cell.angle_beta   90.00
_cell.angle_gamma   90.00
#
_symmetry.space_group_name_H-M   'P 1'
#
loop_
_entity.id
_entity.type
_entity.pdbx_description
1 polymer ?
#
loop_
_entity_poly.entity_id
_entity_poly.type
_entity_poly.pdbx_seq_one_letter_code
_entity_poly.pdbx_strand_id
1 'polypeptide(L)'
;MAIQELPTDSTVMDLLERVGRGSARCHGYGFTAKEELRPRLNNQPVDDPNRKLRMGDLVELTPAISDRSLMEYREEIQRMYDQD
;
A
#
# COMPACT_ATOMS: atom_id res chain seq x y z
N MET A 1 5.93 -8.27 6.39
CA MET A 1 5.62 -7.37 7.52
C MET A 1 6.87 -6.56 7.82
N ALA A 2 6.80 -5.23 7.80
CA ALA A 2 7.93 -4.34 8.04
C ALA A 2 7.56 -3.34 9.14
N ILE A 3 8.51 -2.98 10.00
CA ILE A 3 8.32 -2.02 11.09
C ILE A 3 8.81 -0.65 10.61
N GLN A 4 7.97 0.37 10.70
CA GLN A 4 8.30 1.74 10.33
C GLN A 4 8.32 2.63 11.58
N GLU A 5 9.48 3.17 11.93
CA GLU A 5 9.61 4.13 13.03
C GLU A 5 9.13 5.51 12.56
N LEU A 6 8.14 6.08 13.23
CA LEU A 6 7.54 7.37 12.92
C LEU A 6 7.60 8.30 14.14
N PRO A 7 7.73 9.62 13.94
CA PRO A 7 7.69 10.59 15.04
C PRO A 7 6.32 10.57 15.75
N THR A 8 6.30 11.02 17.01
CA THR A 8 5.07 11.17 17.79
C THR A 8 4.06 12.06 17.06
N ASP A 9 2.78 11.68 17.09
CA ASP A 9 1.67 12.32 16.37
C ASP A 9 1.66 12.17 14.83
N SER A 10 2.45 11.25 14.28
CA SER A 10 2.39 10.93 12.83
C SER A 10 1.02 10.44 12.41
N THR A 11 0.63 10.77 11.18
CA THR A 11 -0.66 10.38 10.59
C THR A 11 -0.53 9.21 9.61
N VAL A 12 -1.66 8.63 9.23
CA VAL A 12 -1.72 7.61 8.16
C VAL A 12 -1.17 8.19 6.84
N MET A 13 -1.43 9.47 6.56
CA MET A 13 -0.91 10.16 5.39
C MET A 13 0.63 10.27 5.39
N ASP A 14 1.25 10.58 6.53
CA ASP A 14 2.72 10.62 6.66
C ASP A 14 3.34 9.25 6.36
N LEU A 15 2.69 8.17 6.80
CA LEU A 15 3.11 6.80 6.49
C LEU A 15 2.95 6.51 5.00
N LEU A 16 1.83 6.85 4.40
CA LEU A 16 1.57 6.68 2.96
C LEU A 16 2.59 7.44 2.11
N GLU A 17 2.91 8.68 2.45
CA GLU A 17 3.90 9.48 1.73
C GLU A 17 5.30 8.85 1.85
N ARG A 18 5.67 8.37 3.05
CA ARG A 18 6.96 7.74 3.28
C ARG A 18 7.10 6.40 2.55
N VAL A 19 6.07 5.56 2.58
CA VAL A 19 6.07 4.28 1.86
C VAL A 19 6.06 4.52 0.35
N GLY A 20 5.32 5.53 -0.12
CA GLY A 20 5.31 5.94 -1.52
C GLY A 20 6.66 6.43 -2.03
N ARG A 21 7.39 7.22 -1.22
CA ARG A 21 8.75 7.70 -1.57
C ARG A 21 9.83 6.62 -1.41
N GLY A 22 9.71 5.73 -0.42
CA GLY A 22 10.73 4.75 -0.06
C GLY A 22 10.66 3.43 -0.82
N SER A 23 9.55 3.13 -1.50
CA SER A 23 9.44 1.92 -2.33
C SER A 23 10.10 2.14 -3.69
N ALA A 24 11.41 1.87 -3.77
CA ALA A 24 12.14 1.79 -5.04
C ALA A 24 11.51 0.77 -6.03
N ARG A 25 10.63 -0.13 -5.55
CA ARG A 25 9.85 -1.05 -6.38
C ARG A 25 8.56 -0.46 -6.99
N CYS A 26 8.13 0.73 -6.56
CA CYS A 26 6.95 1.42 -7.10
C CYS A 26 7.30 2.71 -7.87
N HIS A 27 8.56 2.90 -8.29
CA HIS A 27 8.96 4.07 -9.09
C HIS A 27 8.56 3.97 -10.58
N GLY A 28 8.04 2.83 -11.04
CA GLY A 28 7.73 2.60 -12.46
C GLY A 28 6.24 2.60 -12.83
N TYR A 29 5.35 2.39 -11.86
CA TYR A 29 3.90 2.52 -12.05
C TYR A 29 3.46 3.73 -11.27
N GLY A 30 2.80 4.67 -11.95
CA GLY A 30 2.23 5.90 -11.39
C GLY A 30 1.08 5.61 -10.44
N PHE A 31 1.35 4.82 -9.40
CA PHE A 31 0.47 4.53 -8.31
C PHE A 31 0.37 5.81 -7.49
N THR A 32 -0.45 6.73 -7.98
CA THR A 32 -0.89 7.89 -7.22
C THR A 32 -1.43 7.32 -5.92
N ALA A 33 -0.73 7.60 -4.81
CA ALA A 33 -1.04 7.12 -3.46
C ALA A 33 -2.47 7.47 -2.98
N LYS A 34 -3.30 8.06 -3.84
CA LYS A 34 -4.64 8.58 -3.60
C LYS A 34 -5.77 7.71 -4.14
N GLU A 35 -5.56 6.78 -5.08
CA GLU A 35 -6.70 6.14 -5.78
C GLU A 35 -6.71 4.61 -5.78
N GLU A 36 -5.54 3.96 -5.68
CA GLU A 36 -5.46 2.51 -5.84
C GLU A 36 -5.13 1.72 -4.56
N LEU A 37 -4.80 2.37 -3.43
CA LEU A 37 -4.59 1.68 -2.15
C LEU A 37 -5.73 2.00 -1.17
N ARG A 38 -6.25 0.97 -0.52
CA ARG A 38 -7.20 1.06 0.60
C ARG A 38 -6.44 0.78 1.90
N PRO A 39 -6.00 1.84 2.61
CA PRO A 39 -5.34 1.66 3.90
C PRO A 39 -6.33 1.13 4.95
N ARG A 40 -5.91 0.13 5.72
CA ARG A 40 -6.62 -0.38 6.88
C ARG A 40 -5.72 -0.25 8.11
N LEU A 41 -6.25 0.32 9.17
CA LEU A 41 -5.59 0.44 10.47
C LEU A 41 -6.22 -0.59 11.40
N ASN A 42 -5.44 -1.55 11.91
CA ASN A 42 -5.91 -2.62 12.79
C ASN A 42 -7.18 -3.31 12.24
N ASN A 43 -7.14 -3.71 10.96
CA ASN A 43 -8.23 -4.33 10.19
C ASN A 43 -9.46 -3.42 9.96
N GLN A 44 -9.47 -2.19 10.45
CA GLN A 44 -10.53 -1.22 10.17
C GLN A 44 -10.16 -0.36 8.96
N PRO A 45 -11.07 -0.11 8.01
CA PRO A 45 -10.80 0.84 6.93
C PRO A 45 -10.48 2.22 7.52
N VAL A 46 -9.52 2.91 6.92
CA VAL A 46 -9.21 4.28 7.30
C VAL A 46 -10.03 5.22 6.42
N ASP A 47 -11.11 5.77 6.98
CA ASP A 47 -11.89 6.82 6.32
C ASP A 47 -11.22 8.20 6.42
N ASP A 48 -10.46 8.45 7.49
CA ASP A 48 -9.77 9.73 7.74
C ASP A 48 -8.24 9.59 7.58
N PRO A 49 -7.64 10.19 6.53
CA PRO A 49 -6.20 10.11 6.29
C PRO A 49 -5.34 10.87 7.33
N ASN A 50 -5.93 11.80 8.09
CA ASN A 50 -5.26 12.54 9.17
C ASN A 50 -5.37 11.85 10.53
N ARG A 51 -5.93 10.62 10.58
CA ARG A 51 -5.98 9.83 11.80
C ARG A 51 -4.55 9.60 12.33
N LYS A 52 -4.33 9.97 13.58
CA LYS A 52 -3.05 9.78 14.28
C LYS A 52 -2.79 8.30 14.53
N LEU A 53 -1.57 7.87 14.24
CA LEU A 53 -1.08 6.52 14.50
C LEU A 53 -0.54 6.43 15.93
N ARG A 54 -0.74 5.27 16.56
CA ARG A 54 -0.17 4.92 17.86
C ARG A 54 0.88 3.82 17.69
N MET A 55 1.83 3.78 18.62
CA MET A 55 2.82 2.70 18.65
C MET A 55 2.11 1.35 18.80
N GLY A 56 2.45 0.41 17.93
CA GLY A 56 1.82 -0.92 17.88
C GLY A 56 0.62 -1.00 16.93
N ASP A 57 0.19 0.11 16.31
CA ASP A 57 -0.83 0.05 15.27
C ASP A 57 -0.30 -0.65 14.01
N LEU A 58 -1.11 -1.55 13.47
CA LEU A 58 -0.87 -2.24 12.21
C LEU A 58 -1.54 -1.47 11.07
N VAL A 59 -0.76 -1.04 10.08
CA VAL A 59 -1.28 -0.47 8.83
C VAL A 59 -1.13 -1.50 7.72
N GLU A 60 -2.26 -1.96 7.18
CA GLU A 60 -2.33 -2.79 5.99
C GLU A 60 -2.64 -1.92 4.79
N LEU A 61 -1.82 -2.03 3.74
CA LEU A 61 -2.04 -1.37 2.47
C LEU A 61 -2.53 -2.44 1.49
N THR A 62 -3.84 -2.47 1.22
CA THR A 62 -4.43 -3.40 0.26
C THR A 62 -4.71 -2.66 -1.06
N PRO A 63 -4.36 -3.21 -2.22
CA PRO A 63 -4.77 -2.62 -3.49
C PRO A 63 -6.30 -2.62 -3.64
N ALA A 64 -6.83 -1.61 -4.33
CA ALA A 64 -8.25 -1.42 -4.61
C ALA A 64 -8.75 -2.36 -5.72
N ILE A 65 -7.83 -2.96 -6.47
CA ILE A 65 -8.14 -3.98 -7.49
C ILE A 65 -8.57 -5.29 -6.82
N SER A 66 -9.58 -5.91 -7.42
CA SER A 66 -10.14 -7.17 -6.94
C SER A 66 -9.13 -8.32 -7.08
N ASP A 67 -9.23 -9.31 -6.21
CA ASP A 67 -8.34 -10.48 -6.22
C ASP A 67 -8.38 -11.25 -7.56
N ARG A 68 -9.56 -11.28 -8.21
CA ARG A 68 -9.72 -11.85 -9.55
C ARG A 68 -8.86 -11.12 -10.58
N SER A 69 -8.89 -9.79 -10.58
CA SER A 69 -8.07 -8.96 -11.48
C SER A 69 -6.57 -9.10 -11.19
N LEU A 70 -6.18 -9.29 -9.92
CA LEU A 70 -4.80 -9.55 -9.53
C LEU A 70 -4.28 -10.90 -10.08
N MET A 71 -5.12 -11.94 -10.06
CA MET A 71 -4.77 -13.24 -10.63
C MET A 71 -4.58 -13.17 -12.14
N GLU A 72 -5.53 -12.56 -12.85
CA GLU A 72 -5.45 -12.36 -14.31
C GLU A 72 -4.19 -11.60 -14.71
N TYR A 73 -3.85 -10.54 -13.98
CA TYR A 73 -2.64 -9.75 -14.24
C TYR A 73 -1.35 -10.55 -13.98
N ARG A 74 -1.33 -11.40 -12.94
CA ARG A 74 -0.19 -12.29 -12.66
C ARG A 74 -0.02 -13.35 -13.74
N GLU A 75 -1.11 -13.95 -14.19
CA GLU A 75 -1.08 -14.93 -15.28
C GLU A 75 -0.58 -14.32 -16.58
N GLU A 76 -1.00 -13.10 -16.90
CA GLU A 76 -0.57 -12.41 -18.12
C GLU A 76 0.95 -12.12 -18.08
N ILE A 77 1.46 -11.59 -16.96
CA ILE A 77 2.90 -11.39 -16.79
C ILE A 77 3.65 -12.72 -16.88
N GLN A 78 3.13 -13.77 -16.26
CA GLN A 78 3.75 -15.09 -16.27
C GLN A 78 3.85 -15.65 -17.70
N ARG A 79 2.77 -15.52 -18.51
CA ARG A 79 2.79 -15.93 -19.93
C ARG A 79 3.85 -15.21 -20.76
N MET A 80 4.10 -13.93 -20.48
CA MET A 80 5.15 -13.19 -21.19
C MET A 80 6.55 -13.74 -20.91
N TYR A 81 6.80 -14.29 -19.72
CA TYR A 81 8.09 -14.87 -19.35
C TYR A 81 8.21 -16.36 -19.66
N ASP A 82 7.09 -17.11 -19.70
CA ASP A 82 7.08 -18.52 -20.08
C ASP A 82 7.22 -18.75 -21.60
N GLN A 83 7.22 -17.68 -22.41
CA GLN A 83 7.48 -17.75 -23.85
C GLN A 83 8.97 -17.79 -24.24
N ASP A 84 9.89 -17.88 -23.28
CA ASP A 84 11.34 -18.07 -23.50
C ASP A 84 11.78 -19.54 -23.31
#